data_AF-A0A0T6LPP5-F1
#
_entry.id   AF-A0A0T6LPP5-F1
#
_cell.length_a   1.000
_cell.length_b   1.000
_cell.length_c   1.000
_cell.angle_alpha   90.00
_cell.angle_beta   90.00
_cell.angle_gamma   90.00
#
_symmetry.space_group_name_H-M   'P 1'
#
loop_
_entity.id
_entity.type
_entity.pdbx_description
1 polymer ?
#
loop_
_entity_poly.entity_id
_entity_poly.type
_entity_poly.pdbx_seq_one_letter_code
_entity_poly.pdbx_strand_id
1 'polypeptide(L)'
;MRSMRTRLSVVIAALGLLAGGVTHAGAAPAASEVPPGSELRNLVFGASSTQSSTDYNGAAARAADGNRYGDFTGGSVTHTSQEAEPYWQTDLGASKRLDKVVVWNRTDCCVDRLSNFWVIASDTPITARSLEEARTRRGVTATRVAALSGPSVEVAFDRSARYLRIQLEGTDYLSLAEVEAFGDEVISPSARAQQWVQDNRFGMFLHYNMSTYVNKQWAEPTASPALFNPDALSPRQWARSMKDAGMTFGVLTAKHHDGFALWDSELSDHDVAASPYKDGNGDVIREYVDAMRAEGLKVGLYFSIWDRHNGDSTKVVQNQLRELLTEYGQIDYLWFDGWGWHVPYSQIPYQPVRDMIRRISPNTVVANNDHRGTLLTTDVIIYEVPVEGMPPATNARPIDASDTMDTNRTWFNTTSTGEPRSTADITDNLAKATAGNALFLLNVGPDKSGRIPQNYVERLKEVGAAS
;
A
#
# COMPACT_ATOMS: atom_id res chain seq x y z
N MET A 1 -15.43 62.89 35.85
CA MET A 1 -14.46 63.92 36.31
C MET A 1 -13.06 63.31 36.18
N ARG A 2 -12.22 63.77 35.23
CA ARG A 2 -10.94 64.50 35.46
C ARG A 2 -10.16 63.96 36.67
N SER A 3 -8.89 63.56 36.62
CA SER A 3 -7.68 64.12 35.99
C SER A 3 -6.52 63.13 36.31
N MET A 4 -5.73 62.63 35.35
CA MET A 4 -4.44 63.18 34.87
C MET A 4 -3.37 63.51 35.95
N ARG A 5 -2.20 62.85 35.87
CA ARG A 5 -0.80 63.37 35.87
C ARG A 5 0.20 62.21 36.21
N THR A 6 1.48 62.12 35.82
CA THR A 6 2.36 62.67 34.76
C THR A 6 3.77 62.06 34.98
N ARG A 7 4.37 61.53 33.90
CA ARG A 7 5.81 61.44 33.49
C ARG A 7 6.95 61.12 34.49
N LEU A 8 7.89 60.29 34.01
CA LEU A 8 9.24 60.78 33.70
C LEU A 8 9.87 60.02 32.53
N SER A 9 10.38 60.78 31.55
CA SER A 9 11.15 60.35 30.39
C SER A 9 12.60 60.77 30.60
N VAL A 10 13.56 59.93 30.18
CA VAL A 10 14.96 60.35 30.00
C VAL A 10 15.30 60.19 28.53
N VAL A 11 15.75 61.30 27.94
CA VAL A 11 16.29 61.44 26.59
C VAL A 11 17.81 61.54 26.73
N ILE A 12 18.56 60.75 25.97
CA ILE A 12 19.95 61.06 25.60
C ILE A 12 20.04 60.96 24.08
N ALA A 13 20.44 62.08 23.47
CA ALA A 13 20.82 62.19 22.07
C ALA A 13 22.29 61.83 21.90
N ALA A 14 22.64 61.17 20.80
CA ALA A 14 24.00 61.20 20.26
C ALA A 14 23.99 61.07 18.74
N LEU A 15 24.81 61.92 18.13
CA LEU A 15 25.02 62.19 16.72
C LEU A 15 25.39 60.95 15.88
N GLY A 16 25.04 61.03 14.59
CA GLY A 16 25.44 60.05 13.59
C GLY A 16 26.84 60.25 13.01
N LEU A 17 27.30 59.22 12.30
CA LEU A 17 28.25 59.30 11.19
C LEU A 17 28.02 58.11 10.25
N LEU A 18 28.05 58.40 8.95
CA LEU A 18 27.85 57.50 7.82
C LEU A 18 28.96 56.45 7.69
N ALA A 19 28.61 55.20 7.35
CA ALA A 19 29.44 54.34 6.51
C ALA A 19 28.65 53.13 5.95
N GLY A 20 28.71 52.96 4.64
CA GLY A 20 28.77 51.64 3.99
C GLY A 20 27.48 50.83 3.90
N GLY A 21 26.77 50.97 2.79
CA GLY A 21 25.82 49.95 2.36
C GLY A 21 26.52 48.63 2.09
N VAL A 22 26.06 47.57 2.76
CA VAL A 22 26.23 46.19 2.30
C VAL A 22 24.83 45.64 2.14
N THR A 23 24.32 45.69 0.91
CA THR A 23 23.16 44.89 0.52
C THR A 23 23.55 43.43 0.71
N HIS A 24 23.11 42.81 1.81
CA HIS A 24 23.06 41.36 1.88
C HIS A 24 22.08 40.93 0.78
N ALA A 25 22.63 40.44 -0.33
CA ALA A 25 21.86 39.63 -1.25
C ALA A 25 21.30 38.48 -0.42
N GLY A 26 20.01 38.55 -0.09
CA GLY A 26 19.30 37.43 0.49
C GLY A 26 19.50 36.27 -0.48
N ALA A 27 20.24 35.25 -0.04
CA ALA A 27 20.32 34.00 -0.75
C ALA A 27 18.87 33.58 -1.03
N ALA A 28 18.55 33.35 -2.30
CA ALA A 28 17.31 32.69 -2.66
C ALA A 28 17.19 31.43 -1.77
N PRO A 29 16.02 31.15 -1.18
CA PRO A 29 15.86 29.92 -0.42
C PRO A 29 16.29 28.78 -1.34
N ALA A 30 17.28 28.00 -0.91
CA ALA A 30 17.70 26.82 -1.62
C ALA A 30 16.42 26.02 -1.90
N ALA A 31 16.14 25.75 -3.18
CA ALA A 31 15.03 24.89 -3.56
C ALA A 31 15.16 23.63 -2.70
N SER A 32 14.16 23.34 -1.85
CA SER A 32 14.28 22.17 -0.97
C SER A 32 14.44 20.96 -1.87
N GLU A 33 15.61 20.33 -1.80
CA GLU A 33 15.94 19.18 -2.63
C GLU A 33 14.87 18.10 -2.40
N VAL A 34 14.35 17.53 -3.49
CA VAL A 34 13.35 16.46 -3.41
C VAL A 34 13.94 15.32 -2.57
N PRO A 35 13.26 14.84 -1.51
CA PRO A 35 13.82 13.83 -0.62
C PRO A 35 14.31 12.59 -1.40
N PRO A 36 15.48 12.02 -1.07
CA PRO A 36 15.95 10.78 -1.67
C PRO A 36 14.89 9.68 -1.58
N GLY A 37 14.77 8.89 -2.65
CA GLY A 37 13.76 7.83 -2.75
C GLY A 37 12.38 8.30 -3.20
N SER A 38 12.16 9.60 -3.44
CA SER A 38 10.92 10.09 -4.05
C SER A 38 10.72 9.57 -5.48
N GLU A 39 9.48 9.51 -5.93
CA GLU A 39 9.10 9.16 -7.32
C GLU A 39 8.02 10.09 -7.86
N LEU A 40 7.95 10.19 -9.19
CA LEU A 40 6.85 10.87 -9.85
C LEU A 40 5.53 10.13 -9.57
N ARG A 41 4.51 10.88 -9.22
CA ARG A 41 3.17 10.35 -9.00
C ARG A 41 2.50 10.03 -10.33
N ASN A 42 2.05 8.79 -10.51
CA ASN A 42 1.07 8.49 -11.57
C ASN A 42 -0.28 9.13 -11.19
N LEU A 43 -0.66 10.18 -11.90
CA LEU A 43 -1.88 10.95 -11.65
C LEU A 43 -3.15 10.22 -12.07
N VAL A 44 -3.03 9.20 -12.94
CA VAL A 44 -4.17 8.40 -13.43
C VAL A 44 -4.48 7.23 -12.49
N PHE A 45 -3.53 6.80 -11.66
CA PHE A 45 -3.75 5.67 -10.75
C PHE A 45 -4.94 5.92 -9.80
N GLY A 46 -5.95 5.05 -9.89
CA GLY A 46 -7.20 5.13 -9.13
C GLY A 46 -8.14 6.24 -9.59
N ALA A 47 -7.85 6.95 -10.68
CA ALA A 47 -8.68 8.02 -11.20
C ALA A 47 -9.97 7.48 -11.84
N SER A 48 -11.06 8.24 -11.69
CA SER A 48 -12.37 7.85 -12.21
C SER A 48 -12.34 7.84 -13.74
N SER A 49 -12.45 6.64 -14.31
CA SER A 49 -12.26 6.42 -15.73
C SER A 49 -13.52 5.87 -16.40
N THR A 50 -13.80 6.31 -17.62
CA THR A 50 -14.96 5.91 -18.43
C THR A 50 -14.51 5.64 -19.86
N GLN A 51 -15.32 4.91 -20.61
CA GLN A 51 -15.06 4.63 -22.02
C GLN A 51 -16.36 4.65 -22.83
N SER A 52 -16.26 4.81 -24.14
CA SER A 52 -17.38 5.00 -25.06
C SER A 52 -18.39 3.84 -25.07
N SER A 53 -17.89 2.62 -24.83
CA SER A 53 -18.65 1.38 -24.63
C SER A 53 -17.77 0.36 -23.89
N THR A 54 -18.37 -0.68 -23.28
CA THR A 54 -17.61 -1.77 -22.64
C THR A 54 -18.03 -3.12 -23.20
N ASP A 55 -17.04 -3.92 -23.59
CA ASP A 55 -17.23 -5.27 -24.09
C ASP A 55 -16.24 -6.24 -23.41
N TYR A 56 -16.51 -7.55 -23.45
CA TYR A 56 -15.66 -8.61 -22.90
C TYR A 56 -15.21 -8.40 -21.44
N ASN A 57 -16.00 -7.69 -20.64
CA ASN A 57 -15.66 -7.28 -19.26
C ASN A 57 -14.37 -6.43 -19.15
N GLY A 58 -13.94 -5.78 -20.24
CA GLY A 58 -12.79 -4.86 -20.26
C GLY A 58 -13.16 -3.47 -19.75
N ALA A 59 -13.50 -3.36 -18.47
CA ALA A 59 -13.94 -2.10 -17.84
C ALA A 59 -12.85 -1.01 -17.87
N ALA A 60 -13.25 0.25 -18.04
CA ALA A 60 -12.34 1.40 -18.18
C ALA A 60 -11.32 1.55 -17.06
N ALA A 61 -11.70 1.21 -15.82
CA ALA A 61 -10.84 1.38 -14.65
C ALA A 61 -9.57 0.51 -14.68
N ARG A 62 -9.51 -0.52 -15.55
CA ARG A 62 -8.31 -1.36 -15.73
C ARG A 62 -7.11 -0.55 -16.24
N ALA A 63 -7.33 0.42 -17.13
CA ALA A 63 -6.25 1.28 -17.62
C ALA A 63 -5.86 2.41 -16.66
N ALA A 64 -6.31 2.35 -15.41
CA ALA A 64 -6.01 3.31 -14.36
C ALA A 64 -5.68 2.59 -13.04
N ASP A 65 -5.38 1.30 -13.06
CA ASP A 65 -5.11 0.52 -11.86
C ASP A 65 -3.61 0.24 -11.66
N GLY A 66 -2.75 0.77 -12.54
CA GLY A 66 -1.30 0.64 -12.51
C GLY A 66 -0.77 -0.73 -12.94
N ASN A 67 -1.61 -1.62 -13.46
CA ASN A 67 -1.19 -2.89 -14.04
C ASN A 67 -0.93 -2.72 -15.54
N ARG A 68 0.35 -2.80 -15.92
CA ARG A 68 0.79 -2.63 -17.32
C ARG A 68 0.72 -3.93 -18.13
N TYR A 69 0.20 -5.01 -17.56
CA TYR A 69 0.23 -6.32 -18.19
C TYR A 69 -0.69 -6.36 -19.41
N GLY A 70 -0.10 -6.33 -20.60
CA GLY A 70 -0.83 -6.21 -21.86
C GLY A 70 -1.56 -7.47 -22.32
N ASP A 71 -1.48 -8.59 -21.60
CA ASP A 71 -2.25 -9.79 -21.97
C ASP A 71 -3.69 -9.65 -21.50
N PHE A 72 -4.63 -9.66 -22.44
CA PHE A 72 -6.06 -9.54 -22.14
C PHE A 72 -6.58 -10.63 -21.21
N THR A 73 -6.05 -11.85 -21.30
CA THR A 73 -6.44 -12.98 -20.43
C THR A 73 -6.01 -12.77 -18.99
N GLY A 74 -5.02 -11.91 -18.75
CA GLY A 74 -4.60 -11.47 -17.43
C GLY A 74 -5.56 -10.50 -16.74
N GLY A 75 -6.67 -10.12 -17.39
CA GLY A 75 -7.71 -9.28 -16.77
C GLY A 75 -7.30 -7.83 -16.54
N SER A 76 -6.19 -7.37 -17.12
CA SER A 76 -5.63 -6.03 -16.94
C SER A 76 -5.96 -5.04 -18.06
N VAL A 77 -6.59 -5.51 -19.15
CA VAL A 77 -6.78 -4.71 -20.36
C VAL A 77 -8.25 -4.26 -20.48
N THR A 78 -8.44 -2.98 -20.81
CA THR A 78 -9.73 -2.38 -21.16
C THR A 78 -10.20 -2.84 -22.55
N HIS A 79 -11.50 -2.79 -22.83
CA HIS A 79 -12.02 -3.16 -24.14
C HIS A 79 -13.36 -2.47 -24.43
N THR A 80 -13.41 -1.68 -25.51
CA THR A 80 -14.65 -1.16 -26.07
C THR A 80 -15.30 -2.18 -27.01
N SER A 81 -16.53 -1.96 -27.44
CA SER A 81 -17.05 -2.61 -28.65
C SER A 81 -16.32 -2.06 -29.89
N GLN A 82 -16.48 -2.72 -31.03
CA GLN A 82 -16.08 -2.14 -32.32
C GLN A 82 -17.03 -1.01 -32.66
N GLU A 83 -16.53 0.21 -32.68
CA GLU A 83 -17.36 1.39 -32.97
C GLU A 83 -16.53 2.49 -33.64
N ALA A 84 -17.20 3.52 -34.14
CA ALA A 84 -16.52 4.68 -34.70
C ALA A 84 -15.97 5.56 -33.58
N GLU A 85 -14.69 5.91 -33.70
CA GLU A 85 -13.94 6.82 -32.84
C GLU A 85 -14.07 6.49 -31.34
N PRO A 86 -13.89 5.21 -30.93
CA PRO A 86 -14.00 4.82 -29.53
C PRO A 86 -13.00 5.58 -28.67
N TYR A 87 -13.39 5.85 -27.43
CA TYR A 87 -12.55 6.58 -26.50
C TYR A 87 -12.54 5.95 -25.11
N TRP A 88 -11.42 6.16 -24.44
CA TRP A 88 -11.25 6.00 -23.00
C TRP A 88 -10.90 7.37 -22.43
N GLN A 89 -11.42 7.73 -21.27
CA GLN A 89 -11.13 9.02 -20.63
C GLN A 89 -11.13 8.92 -19.11
N THR A 90 -10.40 9.82 -18.46
CA THR A 90 -10.29 9.89 -17.00
C THR A 90 -10.35 11.32 -16.47
N ASP A 91 -10.87 11.47 -15.26
CA ASP A 91 -10.86 12.71 -14.47
C ASP A 91 -9.81 12.62 -13.37
N LEU A 92 -8.77 13.45 -13.48
CA LEU A 92 -7.67 13.56 -12.50
C LEU A 92 -8.10 14.25 -11.18
N GLY A 93 -9.36 14.65 -11.07
CA GLY A 93 -10.00 15.29 -9.91
C GLY A 93 -9.77 16.81 -9.83
N ALA A 94 -8.64 17.29 -10.33
CA ALA A 94 -8.28 18.70 -10.40
C ALA A 94 -7.43 18.98 -11.64
N SER A 95 -7.28 20.26 -12.01
CA SER A 95 -6.30 20.67 -13.01
C SER A 95 -4.90 20.47 -12.44
N LYS A 96 -4.10 19.61 -13.08
CA LYS A 96 -2.74 19.25 -12.66
C LYS A 96 -1.76 19.49 -13.79
N ARG A 97 -0.53 19.85 -13.44
CA ARG A 97 0.56 19.98 -14.40
C ARG A 97 0.87 18.61 -15.00
N LEU A 98 0.94 18.53 -16.33
CA LEU A 98 1.31 17.32 -17.06
C LEU A 98 2.57 17.60 -17.89
N ASP A 99 3.58 16.76 -17.69
CA ASP A 99 4.82 16.75 -18.47
C ASP A 99 4.82 15.57 -19.47
N LYS A 100 4.13 14.48 -19.14
CA LYS A 100 3.95 13.35 -20.06
C LYS A 100 2.73 12.49 -19.75
N VAL A 101 2.25 11.82 -20.80
CA VAL A 101 1.27 10.74 -20.72
C VAL A 101 1.88 9.50 -21.36
N VAL A 102 1.80 8.35 -20.68
CA VAL A 102 2.26 7.07 -21.19
C VAL A 102 1.04 6.20 -21.45
N VAL A 103 0.93 5.66 -22.66
CA VAL A 103 -0.18 4.79 -23.07
C VAL A 103 0.37 3.41 -23.34
N TRP A 104 -0.10 2.42 -22.58
CA TRP A 104 0.28 1.02 -22.68
C TRP A 104 -0.77 0.23 -23.47
N ASN A 105 -0.31 -0.53 -24.44
CA ASN A 105 -1.13 -1.30 -25.36
C ASN A 105 -1.39 -2.71 -24.83
N ARG A 106 -2.43 -3.35 -25.37
CA ARG A 106 -2.55 -4.80 -25.37
C ARG A 106 -1.35 -5.43 -26.11
N THR A 107 -0.86 -6.59 -25.64
CA THR A 107 0.36 -7.24 -26.14
C THR A 107 0.22 -8.71 -26.52
N ASP A 108 -0.85 -9.41 -26.12
CA ASP A 108 -1.05 -10.84 -26.43
C ASP A 108 -1.48 -11.12 -27.87
N CYS A 109 -2.37 -10.28 -28.40
CA CYS A 109 -2.79 -10.26 -29.80
C CYS A 109 -3.15 -8.83 -30.17
N CYS A 110 -3.45 -8.63 -31.45
CA CYS A 110 -4.27 -7.48 -31.84
C CYS A 110 -3.59 -6.13 -31.55
N VAL A 111 -2.26 -6.14 -31.43
CA VAL A 111 -1.42 -4.99 -31.08
C VAL A 111 -1.59 -3.83 -32.06
N ASP A 112 -1.92 -4.14 -33.32
CA ASP A 112 -2.10 -3.18 -34.40
C ASP A 112 -3.36 -2.30 -34.25
N ARG A 113 -4.32 -2.70 -33.40
CA ARG A 113 -5.57 -1.95 -33.16
C ARG A 113 -5.32 -0.60 -32.50
N LEU A 114 -4.29 -0.48 -31.67
CA LEU A 114 -3.89 0.82 -31.11
C LEU A 114 -2.95 1.54 -32.08
N SER A 115 -3.54 2.10 -33.13
CA SER A 115 -2.87 2.95 -34.11
C SER A 115 -3.76 4.13 -34.47
N ASN A 116 -3.18 5.21 -34.98
CA ASN A 116 -3.90 6.42 -35.37
C ASN A 116 -4.84 6.93 -34.28
N PHE A 117 -4.36 7.05 -33.04
CA PHE A 117 -5.16 7.58 -31.93
C PHE A 117 -4.66 8.96 -31.50
N TRP A 118 -5.45 9.62 -30.67
CA TRP A 118 -5.15 10.93 -30.12
C TRP A 118 -5.11 10.87 -28.60
N VAL A 119 -4.10 11.51 -28.02
CA VAL A 119 -4.05 11.84 -26.59
C VAL A 119 -4.52 13.28 -26.43
N ILE A 120 -5.65 13.44 -25.76
CA ILE A 120 -6.38 14.71 -25.64
C ILE A 120 -6.41 15.11 -24.17
N ALA A 121 -6.03 16.35 -23.87
CA ALA A 121 -6.02 16.92 -22.53
C ALA A 121 -6.84 18.21 -22.45
N SER A 122 -7.60 18.39 -21.37
CA SER A 122 -8.52 19.53 -21.17
C SER A 122 -8.73 19.85 -19.68
N ASP A 123 -8.92 21.12 -19.35
CA ASP A 123 -9.39 21.55 -18.01
C ASP A 123 -10.91 21.41 -17.84
N THR A 124 -11.64 21.33 -18.95
CA THR A 124 -13.10 21.18 -18.95
C THR A 124 -13.53 19.79 -19.42
N PRO A 125 -14.69 19.27 -18.97
CA PRO A 125 -15.16 17.95 -19.38
C PRO A 125 -15.21 17.80 -20.90
N ILE A 126 -14.63 16.72 -21.40
CA ILE A 126 -14.68 16.35 -22.82
C ILE A 126 -15.99 15.57 -23.05
N THR A 127 -17.04 16.27 -23.49
CA THR A 127 -18.38 15.68 -23.71
C THR A 127 -18.63 15.26 -25.15
N ALA A 128 -17.87 15.82 -26.10
CA ALA A 128 -17.98 15.48 -27.51
C ALA A 128 -17.67 14.01 -27.74
N ARG A 129 -18.46 13.31 -28.57
CA ARG A 129 -18.14 11.95 -29.01
C ARG A 129 -17.27 11.95 -30.27
N SER A 130 -17.48 12.88 -31.19
CA SER A 130 -16.66 12.94 -32.40
C SER A 130 -15.23 13.39 -32.09
N LEU A 131 -14.26 12.75 -32.73
CA LEU A 131 -12.85 13.07 -32.58
C LEU A 131 -12.57 14.51 -33.04
N GLU A 132 -13.19 14.94 -34.14
CA GLU A 132 -13.03 16.29 -34.68
C GLU A 132 -13.40 17.37 -33.66
N GLU A 133 -14.57 17.24 -33.04
CA GLU A 133 -15.02 18.20 -32.03
C GLU A 133 -14.18 18.10 -30.75
N ALA A 134 -13.83 16.87 -30.32
CA ALA A 134 -13.01 16.66 -29.13
C ALA A 134 -11.61 17.28 -29.26
N ARG A 135 -10.96 17.17 -30.43
CA ARG A 135 -9.58 17.63 -30.66
C ARG A 135 -9.47 19.13 -31.01
N THR A 136 -10.52 19.74 -31.54
CA THR A 136 -10.50 21.15 -31.99
C THR A 136 -11.16 22.13 -31.02
N ARG A 137 -11.77 21.63 -29.94
CA ARG A 137 -12.38 22.46 -28.90
C ARG A 137 -11.35 23.42 -28.28
N ARG A 138 -11.77 24.66 -28.04
CA ARG A 138 -10.92 25.68 -27.39
C ARG A 138 -10.42 25.18 -26.03
N GLY A 139 -9.11 25.35 -25.80
CA GLY A 139 -8.45 24.96 -24.54
C GLY A 139 -8.00 23.51 -24.47
N VAL A 140 -8.23 22.73 -25.54
CA VAL A 140 -7.74 21.36 -25.65
C VAL A 140 -6.30 21.33 -26.19
N THR A 141 -5.50 20.43 -25.64
CA THR A 141 -4.27 19.93 -26.29
C THR A 141 -4.59 18.58 -26.89
N ALA A 142 -4.26 18.34 -28.15
CA ALA A 142 -4.45 17.04 -28.78
C ALA A 142 -3.20 16.66 -29.58
N THR A 143 -2.62 15.50 -29.26
CA THR A 143 -1.45 14.97 -29.95
C THR A 143 -1.80 13.64 -30.60
N ARG A 144 -1.55 13.54 -31.91
CA ARG A 144 -1.78 12.31 -32.68
C ARG A 144 -0.61 11.34 -32.53
N VAL A 145 -0.92 10.07 -32.32
CA VAL A 145 0.03 8.96 -32.36
C VAL A 145 -0.36 8.06 -33.54
N ALA A 146 0.51 7.96 -34.54
CA ALA A 146 0.24 7.16 -35.73
C ALA A 146 0.33 5.65 -35.47
N ALA A 147 1.33 5.22 -34.72
CA ALA A 147 1.57 3.83 -34.35
C ALA A 147 2.50 3.75 -33.13
N LEU A 148 2.55 2.59 -32.47
CA LEU A 148 3.52 2.30 -31.40
C LEU A 148 4.74 1.57 -31.97
N SER A 149 5.91 1.82 -31.38
CA SER A 149 7.17 1.10 -31.66
C SER A 149 7.46 -0.02 -30.65
N GLY A 150 6.60 -0.20 -29.65
CA GLY A 150 6.75 -1.16 -28.56
C GLY A 150 5.44 -1.33 -27.78
N PRO A 151 5.48 -1.85 -26.54
CA PRO A 151 4.28 -2.08 -25.74
C PRO A 151 3.61 -0.78 -25.27
N SER A 152 4.29 0.36 -25.38
CA SER A 152 3.77 1.66 -24.97
C SER A 152 4.31 2.80 -25.84
N VAL A 153 3.69 3.98 -25.68
CA VAL A 153 4.21 5.25 -26.20
C VAL A 153 4.17 6.31 -25.11
N GLU A 154 5.21 7.14 -25.07
CA GLU A 154 5.23 8.35 -24.26
C GLU A 154 4.88 9.55 -25.14
N VAL A 155 3.89 10.34 -24.71
CA VAL A 155 3.48 11.59 -25.34
C VAL A 155 3.85 12.73 -24.41
N ALA A 156 4.72 13.61 -24.88
CA ALA A 156 5.13 14.79 -24.13
C ALA A 156 3.98 15.79 -23.98
N PHE A 157 3.88 16.39 -22.80
CA PHE A 157 2.98 17.47 -22.45
C PHE A 157 3.77 18.61 -21.78
N ASP A 158 3.21 19.81 -21.81
CA ASP A 158 3.77 20.99 -21.15
C ASP A 158 2.63 21.92 -20.71
N ARG A 159 1.53 21.34 -20.23
CA ARG A 159 0.30 22.07 -19.89
C ARG A 159 -0.38 21.47 -18.67
N SER A 160 -1.24 22.25 -18.03
CA SER A 160 -2.16 21.70 -17.03
C SER A 160 -3.39 21.12 -17.71
N ALA A 161 -3.95 20.07 -17.12
CA ALA A 161 -5.24 19.51 -17.51
C ALA A 161 -5.89 18.78 -16.32
N ARG A 162 -7.22 18.65 -16.36
CA ARG A 162 -7.99 17.81 -15.43
C ARG A 162 -8.48 16.52 -16.08
N TYR A 163 -8.82 16.58 -17.36
CA TYR A 163 -9.37 15.47 -18.12
C TYR A 163 -8.36 15.01 -19.16
N LEU A 164 -8.15 13.69 -19.23
CA LEU A 164 -7.37 13.02 -20.26
C LEU A 164 -8.28 12.08 -21.04
N ARG A 165 -8.06 11.99 -22.36
CA ARG A 165 -8.76 11.06 -23.24
C ARG A 165 -7.80 10.45 -24.25
N ILE A 166 -7.92 9.14 -24.43
CA ILE A 166 -7.35 8.38 -25.54
C ILE A 166 -8.50 8.08 -26.50
N GLN A 167 -8.39 8.49 -27.76
CA GLN A 167 -9.47 8.31 -28.74
C GLN A 167 -8.92 7.85 -30.10
N LEU A 168 -9.47 6.77 -30.65
CA LEU A 168 -9.07 6.27 -31.97
C LEU A 168 -9.62 7.16 -33.10
N GLU A 169 -8.85 7.29 -34.18
CA GLU A 169 -9.29 7.81 -35.47
C GLU A 169 -9.78 6.65 -36.34
N GLY A 170 -11.06 6.66 -36.74
CA GLY A 170 -11.68 5.60 -37.52
C GLY A 170 -12.50 4.61 -36.69
N THR A 171 -12.74 3.41 -37.22
CA THR A 171 -13.63 2.41 -36.61
C THR A 171 -12.87 1.14 -36.25
N ASP A 172 -12.71 0.88 -34.95
CA ASP A 172 -12.09 -0.34 -34.42
C ASP A 172 -12.48 -0.54 -32.94
N TYR A 173 -11.86 -1.50 -32.27
CA TYR A 173 -11.87 -1.67 -30.82
C TYR A 173 -10.74 -0.85 -30.19
N LEU A 174 -11.04 -0.09 -29.12
CA LEU A 174 -10.01 0.48 -28.26
C LEU A 174 -9.72 -0.48 -27.10
N SER A 175 -8.45 -0.87 -26.96
CA SER A 175 -7.96 -1.67 -25.84
C SER A 175 -6.67 -1.08 -25.30
N LEU A 176 -6.65 -0.79 -24.01
CA LEU A 176 -5.53 -0.18 -23.28
C LEU A 176 -5.20 -1.04 -22.08
N ALA A 177 -3.92 -1.35 -21.90
CA ALA A 177 -3.44 -2.01 -20.68
C ALA A 177 -3.40 -1.00 -19.53
N GLU A 178 -2.81 0.17 -19.76
CA GLU A 178 -2.66 1.21 -18.74
C GLU A 178 -2.52 2.58 -19.42
N VAL A 179 -3.02 3.63 -18.77
CA VAL A 179 -2.72 5.03 -19.08
C VAL A 179 -2.11 5.63 -17.83
N GLU A 180 -0.94 6.25 -17.98
CA GLU A 180 -0.25 6.92 -16.89
C GLU A 180 -0.05 8.39 -17.26
N ALA A 181 -0.12 9.28 -16.27
CA ALA A 181 0.19 10.69 -16.49
C ALA A 181 1.08 11.20 -15.37
N PHE A 182 2.13 11.93 -15.73
CA PHE A 182 3.15 12.44 -14.82
C PHE A 182 3.39 13.93 -15.05
N GLY A 183 3.72 14.64 -13.98
CA GLY A 183 4.06 16.05 -13.97
C GLY A 183 5.02 16.36 -12.83
N ASP A 184 4.76 17.45 -12.10
CA ASP A 184 5.58 17.92 -10.98
C ASP A 184 5.22 17.28 -9.62
N GLU A 185 4.09 16.57 -9.52
CA GLU A 185 3.71 15.86 -8.29
C GLU A 185 4.63 14.67 -8.04
N VAL A 186 5.27 14.68 -6.87
CA VAL A 186 6.11 13.57 -6.39
C VAL A 186 5.51 12.95 -5.13
N ILE A 187 5.75 11.65 -4.96
CA ILE A 187 5.52 10.93 -3.71
C ILE A 187 6.87 10.73 -3.05
N SER A 188 7.03 11.27 -1.84
CA SER A 188 8.24 11.12 -1.05
C SER A 188 8.07 10.08 0.05
N PRO A 189 9.14 9.36 0.43
CA PRO A 189 9.12 8.50 1.61
C PRO A 189 8.65 9.29 2.83
N SER A 190 7.68 8.75 3.57
CA SER A 190 7.18 9.46 4.75
C SER A 190 8.24 9.46 5.85
N ALA A 191 8.48 10.62 6.47
CA ALA A 191 9.43 10.73 7.58
C ALA A 191 9.08 9.76 8.73
N ARG A 192 7.78 9.49 8.93
CA ARG A 192 7.30 8.53 9.91
C ARG A 192 7.72 7.10 9.59
N ALA A 193 7.59 6.68 8.34
CA ALA A 193 7.96 5.32 7.94
C ALA A 193 9.47 5.12 7.92
N GLN A 194 10.22 6.15 7.50
CA GLN A 194 11.67 6.18 7.66
C GLN A 194 12.04 5.96 9.14
N GLN A 195 11.48 6.77 10.04
CA GLN A 195 11.74 6.63 11.47
C GLN A 195 11.32 5.25 12.02
N TRP A 196 10.16 4.74 11.59
CA TRP A 196 9.66 3.44 12.00
C TRP A 196 10.62 2.31 11.65
N VAL A 197 11.08 2.23 10.40
CA VAL A 197 12.04 1.21 9.96
C VAL A 197 13.37 1.35 10.72
N GLN A 198 13.82 2.58 10.98
CA GLN A 198 15.07 2.83 11.70
C GLN A 198 15.01 2.38 13.16
N ASP A 199 13.88 2.64 13.84
CA ASP A 199 13.69 2.33 15.26
C ASP A 199 13.27 0.87 15.52
N ASN A 200 12.67 0.21 14.53
CA ASN A 200 12.06 -1.12 14.68
C ASN A 200 12.66 -2.10 13.67
N ARG A 201 13.96 -2.35 13.81
CA ARG A 201 14.75 -3.14 12.86
C ARG A 201 14.42 -4.62 12.82
N PHE A 202 13.87 -5.17 13.90
CA PHE A 202 13.56 -6.58 14.01
C PHE A 202 12.23 -6.79 14.72
N GLY A 203 11.35 -7.56 14.08
CA GLY A 203 10.01 -7.90 14.59
C GLY A 203 9.59 -9.31 14.22
N MET A 204 8.46 -9.73 14.79
CA MET A 204 7.87 -11.04 14.52
C MET A 204 6.57 -10.93 13.73
N PHE A 205 6.46 -11.70 12.65
CA PHE A 205 5.18 -11.95 12.00
C PHE A 205 4.51 -13.17 12.66
N LEU A 206 3.23 -13.08 12.99
CA LEU A 206 2.44 -14.15 13.56
C LEU A 206 1.32 -14.51 12.58
N HIS A 207 1.54 -15.50 11.74
CA HIS A 207 0.47 -16.15 10.97
C HIS A 207 -0.23 -17.17 11.87
N TYR A 208 -1.39 -16.77 12.38
CA TYR A 208 -2.25 -17.58 13.23
C TYR A 208 -3.71 -17.33 12.87
N ASN A 209 -4.37 -18.32 12.28
CA ASN A 209 -5.75 -18.21 11.80
C ASN A 209 -6.29 -19.63 11.46
N MET A 210 -7.44 -19.73 10.78
CA MET A 210 -8.06 -20.99 10.36
C MET A 210 -7.11 -21.94 9.63
N SER A 211 -6.18 -21.40 8.84
CA SER A 211 -5.08 -22.12 8.19
C SER A 211 -4.34 -23.08 9.14
N THR A 212 -4.06 -22.66 10.38
CA THR A 212 -3.45 -23.50 11.42
C THR A 212 -4.32 -24.71 11.76
N TYR A 213 -5.63 -24.52 11.88
CA TYR A 213 -6.57 -25.56 12.31
C TYR A 213 -6.91 -26.56 11.21
N VAL A 214 -6.92 -26.11 9.95
CA VAL A 214 -7.17 -26.97 8.78
C VAL A 214 -5.90 -27.53 8.14
N ASN A 215 -4.71 -27.26 8.71
CA ASN A 215 -3.41 -27.71 8.21
C ASN A 215 -3.15 -27.31 6.75
N LYS A 216 -3.47 -26.07 6.38
CA LYS A 216 -3.19 -25.50 5.05
C LYS A 216 -2.53 -24.14 5.20
N GLN A 217 -1.68 -23.76 4.25
CA GLN A 217 -1.16 -22.38 4.22
C GLN A 217 -2.30 -21.40 3.92
N TRP A 218 -3.21 -21.78 3.02
CA TRP A 218 -4.44 -21.03 2.73
C TRP A 218 -5.66 -21.90 3.04
N ALA A 219 -6.41 -21.57 4.09
CA ALA A 219 -7.68 -22.22 4.38
C ALA A 219 -8.71 -21.97 3.27
N GLU A 220 -9.71 -22.84 3.15
CA GLU A 220 -10.87 -22.57 2.31
C GLU A 220 -11.76 -21.52 3.01
N PRO A 221 -12.42 -20.62 2.27
CA PRO A 221 -13.34 -19.65 2.88
C PRO A 221 -14.56 -20.29 3.55
N THR A 222 -14.81 -21.58 3.30
CA THR A 222 -15.91 -22.36 3.88
C THR A 222 -15.48 -23.21 5.07
N ALA A 223 -14.23 -23.08 5.54
CA ALA A 223 -13.77 -23.77 6.74
C ALA A 223 -14.68 -23.41 7.92
N SER A 224 -15.08 -24.39 8.73
CA SER A 224 -16.01 -24.12 9.84
C SER A 224 -15.30 -23.38 10.98
N PRO A 225 -15.79 -22.22 11.46
CA PRO A 225 -15.32 -21.55 12.67
C PRO A 225 -15.20 -22.47 13.89
N ALA A 226 -16.02 -23.53 13.95
CA ALA A 226 -16.00 -24.51 15.04
C ALA A 226 -14.65 -25.24 15.20
N LEU A 227 -13.79 -25.23 14.18
CA LEU A 227 -12.46 -25.80 14.25
C LEU A 227 -11.47 -24.90 15.01
N PHE A 228 -11.72 -23.59 15.09
CA PHE A 228 -10.87 -22.66 15.83
C PHE A 228 -11.15 -22.79 17.33
N ASN A 229 -10.30 -23.54 18.03
CA ASN A 229 -10.47 -23.74 19.47
C ASN A 229 -9.13 -23.96 20.18
N PRO A 230 -8.33 -22.90 20.38
CA PRO A 230 -7.08 -23.05 21.11
C PRO A 230 -7.36 -23.36 22.58
N ASP A 231 -6.73 -24.41 23.08
CA ASP A 231 -6.85 -24.87 24.47
C ASP A 231 -5.89 -24.13 25.41
N ALA A 232 -4.80 -23.57 24.89
CA ALA A 232 -3.74 -22.94 25.68
C ALA A 232 -3.20 -21.63 25.08
N LEU A 233 -4.05 -20.89 24.35
CA LEU A 233 -3.70 -19.62 23.69
C LEU A 233 -2.91 -18.73 24.64
N SER A 234 -1.73 -18.28 24.21
CA SER A 234 -0.85 -17.51 25.08
C SER A 234 -0.12 -16.41 24.31
N PRO A 235 -0.77 -15.28 23.99
CA PRO A 235 -0.10 -14.14 23.38
C PRO A 235 1.00 -13.56 24.28
N ARG A 236 0.90 -13.77 25.60
CA ARG A 236 2.00 -13.50 26.54
C ARG A 236 3.25 -14.32 26.26
N GLN A 237 3.12 -15.58 25.82
CA GLN A 237 4.28 -16.37 25.40
C GLN A 237 4.87 -15.77 24.12
N TRP A 238 4.02 -15.39 23.16
CA TRP A 238 4.48 -14.79 21.90
C TRP A 238 5.28 -13.51 22.17
N ALA A 239 4.74 -12.59 22.97
CA ALA A 239 5.40 -11.34 23.35
C ALA A 239 6.73 -11.58 24.09
N ARG A 240 6.79 -12.54 25.02
CA ARG A 240 8.04 -12.90 25.71
C ARG A 240 9.06 -13.50 24.74
N SER A 241 8.64 -14.35 23.81
CA SER A 241 9.53 -14.92 22.80
C SER A 241 10.10 -13.85 21.86
N MET A 242 9.32 -12.81 21.55
CA MET A 242 9.83 -11.63 20.84
C MET A 242 10.90 -10.90 21.66
N LYS A 243 10.65 -10.67 22.96
CA LYS A 243 11.64 -10.04 23.86
C LYS A 243 12.92 -10.85 23.98
N ASP A 244 12.79 -12.17 24.14
CA ASP A 244 13.92 -13.10 24.21
C ASP A 244 14.78 -13.05 22.93
N ALA A 245 14.18 -12.76 21.77
CA ALA A 245 14.87 -12.62 20.49
C ALA A 245 15.39 -11.20 20.19
N GLY A 246 15.20 -10.23 21.08
CA GLY A 246 15.60 -8.84 20.85
C GLY A 246 14.68 -8.05 19.90
N MET A 247 13.48 -8.55 19.63
CA MET A 247 12.51 -7.89 18.75
C MET A 247 11.82 -6.71 19.45
N THR A 248 11.35 -5.77 18.64
CA THR A 248 10.75 -4.49 19.10
C THR A 248 9.25 -4.38 18.82
N PHE A 249 8.74 -5.18 17.88
CA PHE A 249 7.35 -5.17 17.46
C PHE A 249 6.91 -6.55 16.96
N GLY A 250 5.61 -6.72 16.80
CA GLY A 250 5.04 -7.89 16.14
C GLY A 250 3.89 -7.51 15.21
N VAL A 251 3.53 -8.42 14.30
CA VAL A 251 2.42 -8.26 13.36
C VAL A 251 1.56 -9.53 13.42
N LEU A 252 0.31 -9.43 13.88
CA LEU A 252 -0.62 -10.57 13.93
C LEU A 252 -1.57 -10.55 12.74
N THR A 253 -1.81 -11.70 12.09
CA THR A 253 -2.83 -11.88 11.05
C THR A 253 -4.24 -11.72 11.61
N ALA A 254 -4.71 -10.48 11.73
CA ALA A 254 -6.04 -10.20 12.25
C ALA A 254 -7.13 -10.87 11.41
N LYS A 255 -6.93 -10.86 10.09
CA LYS A 255 -7.71 -11.61 9.11
C LYS A 255 -6.82 -12.02 7.94
N HIS A 256 -6.84 -13.29 7.58
CA HIS A 256 -6.12 -13.81 6.40
C HIS A 256 -7.07 -14.03 5.20
N HIS A 257 -6.57 -14.53 4.07
CA HIS A 257 -7.34 -14.58 2.81
C HIS A 257 -8.60 -15.44 2.84
N ASP A 258 -8.70 -16.39 3.78
CA ASP A 258 -9.91 -17.17 4.03
C ASP A 258 -11.06 -16.34 4.60
N GLY A 259 -10.77 -15.15 5.15
CA GLY A 259 -11.79 -14.22 5.65
C GLY A 259 -12.08 -14.36 7.14
N PHE A 260 -11.48 -15.33 7.85
CA PHE A 260 -11.74 -15.50 9.28
C PHE A 260 -11.10 -14.39 10.12
N ALA A 261 -11.94 -13.63 10.84
CA ALA A 261 -11.50 -12.56 11.72
C ALA A 261 -11.18 -13.08 13.14
N LEU A 262 -10.05 -12.64 13.69
CA LEU A 262 -9.59 -12.99 15.05
C LEU A 262 -10.25 -12.14 16.17
N TRP A 263 -11.25 -11.34 15.83
CA TRP A 263 -12.10 -10.56 16.72
C TRP A 263 -13.56 -10.68 16.28
N ASP A 264 -14.50 -10.35 17.16
CA ASP A 264 -15.95 -10.28 16.85
C ASP A 264 -16.22 -9.07 15.96
N SER A 265 -16.43 -9.29 14.66
CA SER A 265 -16.56 -8.22 13.67
C SER A 265 -18.01 -8.00 13.30
N GLU A 266 -18.47 -6.75 13.32
CA GLU A 266 -19.89 -6.39 13.08
C GLU A 266 -20.41 -6.88 11.73
N LEU A 267 -19.53 -6.95 10.72
CA LEU A 267 -19.88 -7.29 9.34
C LEU A 267 -19.39 -8.66 8.88
N SER A 268 -19.09 -9.58 9.80
CA SER A 268 -18.73 -10.97 9.45
C SER A 268 -19.46 -11.96 10.34
N ASP A 269 -19.83 -13.12 9.77
CA ASP A 269 -20.25 -14.31 10.50
C ASP A 269 -19.15 -15.38 10.53
N HIS A 270 -17.98 -15.06 9.95
CA HIS A 270 -16.82 -15.92 9.88
C HIS A 270 -15.71 -15.34 10.73
N ASP A 271 -15.86 -15.47 12.05
CA ASP A 271 -14.94 -14.91 13.01
C ASP A 271 -14.86 -15.71 14.31
N VAL A 272 -14.05 -15.22 15.24
CA VAL A 272 -13.82 -15.87 16.54
C VAL A 272 -15.09 -15.99 17.38
N ALA A 273 -16.09 -15.11 17.22
CA ALA A 273 -17.35 -15.19 17.95
C ALA A 273 -18.22 -16.38 17.49
N ALA A 274 -18.06 -16.80 16.22
CA ALA A 274 -18.64 -18.02 15.70
C ALA A 274 -17.90 -19.32 16.11
N SER A 275 -16.82 -19.21 16.88
CA SER A 275 -15.98 -20.34 17.32
C SER A 275 -16.28 -20.76 18.78
N PRO A 276 -15.92 -21.99 19.20
CA PRO A 276 -16.04 -22.41 20.61
C PRO A 276 -15.01 -21.75 21.53
N TYR A 277 -14.04 -20.99 21.00
CA TYR A 277 -13.02 -20.36 21.83
C TYR A 277 -13.64 -19.41 22.85
N LYS A 278 -13.44 -19.71 24.15
CA LYS A 278 -14.07 -18.99 25.27
C LYS A 278 -15.59 -18.85 25.11
N ASP A 279 -16.22 -19.93 24.66
CA ASP A 279 -17.67 -20.01 24.45
C ASP A 279 -18.19 -18.91 23.49
N GLY A 280 -17.39 -18.55 22.48
CA GLY A 280 -17.70 -17.49 21.51
C GLY A 280 -17.45 -16.07 22.01
N ASN A 281 -16.87 -15.90 23.20
CA ASN A 281 -16.58 -14.59 23.80
C ASN A 281 -15.07 -14.24 23.78
N GLY A 282 -14.28 -14.97 22.99
CA GLY A 282 -12.86 -14.71 22.85
C GLY A 282 -12.56 -13.52 21.94
N ASP A 283 -11.44 -12.83 22.19
CA ASP A 283 -10.92 -11.76 21.33
C ASP A 283 -9.40 -11.88 21.28
N VAL A 284 -8.90 -12.53 20.23
CA VAL A 284 -7.47 -12.81 20.09
C VAL A 284 -6.69 -11.53 19.80
N ILE A 285 -7.29 -10.55 19.13
CA ILE A 285 -6.67 -9.23 18.90
C ILE A 285 -6.45 -8.53 20.24
N ARG A 286 -7.47 -8.48 21.12
CA ARG A 286 -7.33 -7.87 22.45
C ARG A 286 -6.23 -8.52 23.25
N GLU A 287 -6.24 -9.86 23.34
CA GLU A 287 -5.26 -10.61 24.11
C GLU A 287 -3.83 -10.42 23.59
N TYR A 288 -3.68 -10.32 22.27
CA TYR A 288 -2.42 -9.99 21.62
C TYR A 288 -1.96 -8.56 21.95
N VAL A 289 -2.80 -7.56 21.73
CA VAL A 289 -2.47 -6.16 21.97
C VAL A 289 -2.09 -5.93 23.43
N ASP A 290 -2.83 -6.51 24.38
CA ASP A 290 -2.55 -6.38 25.80
C ASP A 290 -1.23 -7.05 26.19
N ALA A 291 -0.94 -8.23 25.64
CA ALA A 291 0.32 -8.93 25.87
C ALA A 291 1.53 -8.17 25.32
N MET A 292 1.43 -7.63 24.10
CA MET A 292 2.49 -6.84 23.47
C MET A 292 2.80 -5.59 24.30
N ARG A 293 1.76 -4.86 24.72
CA ARG A 293 1.91 -3.65 25.54
C ARG A 293 2.48 -3.94 26.92
N ALA A 294 2.10 -5.06 27.54
CA ALA A 294 2.65 -5.46 28.84
C ALA A 294 4.17 -5.70 28.79
N GLU A 295 4.70 -6.13 27.64
CA GLU A 295 6.14 -6.34 27.41
C GLU A 295 6.83 -5.12 26.75
N GLY A 296 6.11 -4.01 26.57
CA GLY A 296 6.62 -2.78 25.96
C GLY A 296 6.90 -2.86 24.46
N LEU A 297 6.31 -3.84 23.77
CA LEU A 297 6.45 -4.04 22.33
C LEU A 297 5.45 -3.19 21.54
N LYS A 298 5.82 -2.79 20.33
CA LYS A 298 4.90 -2.13 19.38
C LYS A 298 3.95 -3.13 18.74
N VAL A 299 2.74 -2.66 18.44
CA VAL A 299 1.64 -3.50 17.97
C VAL A 299 1.45 -3.30 16.48
N GLY A 300 1.55 -4.37 15.71
CA GLY A 300 1.18 -4.38 14.31
C GLY A 300 0.10 -5.41 14.00
N LEU A 301 -0.65 -5.17 12.94
CA LEU A 301 -1.68 -6.08 12.45
C LEU A 301 -1.50 -6.30 10.96
N TYR A 302 -1.75 -7.52 10.52
CA TYR A 302 -1.95 -7.86 9.13
C TYR A 302 -3.43 -7.91 8.81
N PHE A 303 -3.80 -7.42 7.63
CA PHE A 303 -5.16 -7.43 7.13
C PHE A 303 -5.20 -7.81 5.65
N SER A 304 -5.82 -8.95 5.34
CA SER A 304 -6.09 -9.33 3.96
C SER A 304 -7.21 -8.49 3.35
N ILE A 305 -6.93 -7.85 2.23
CA ILE A 305 -7.93 -7.19 1.38
C ILE A 305 -8.68 -8.21 0.54
N TRP A 306 -7.98 -9.27 0.11
CA TRP A 306 -8.59 -10.42 -0.54
C TRP A 306 -9.37 -11.24 0.48
N ASP A 307 -10.68 -11.08 0.51
CA ASP A 307 -11.56 -11.75 1.45
C ASP A 307 -12.46 -12.73 0.70
N ARG A 308 -12.11 -14.01 0.77
CA ARG A 308 -12.82 -15.07 0.04
C ARG A 308 -14.12 -15.49 0.71
N HIS A 309 -14.45 -15.00 1.92
CA HIS A 309 -15.68 -15.31 2.63
C HIS A 309 -16.70 -14.18 2.53
N ASN A 310 -16.34 -12.99 3.01
CA ASN A 310 -17.22 -11.82 3.06
C ASN A 310 -17.31 -11.10 1.70
N GLY A 311 -16.39 -11.43 0.78
CA GLY A 311 -16.22 -10.80 -0.52
C GLY A 311 -15.41 -9.50 -0.45
N ASP A 312 -14.82 -9.14 -1.59
CA ASP A 312 -13.96 -7.98 -1.72
C ASP A 312 -14.79 -6.68 -1.81
N SER A 313 -15.13 -6.12 -0.65
CA SER A 313 -15.99 -4.94 -0.49
C SER A 313 -15.30 -3.80 0.25
N THR A 314 -15.26 -2.61 -0.34
CA THR A 314 -14.76 -1.39 0.33
C THR A 314 -15.50 -1.11 1.64
N LYS A 315 -16.80 -1.42 1.71
CA LYS A 315 -17.60 -1.23 2.94
C LYS A 315 -17.09 -2.13 4.07
N VAL A 316 -16.89 -3.42 3.79
CA VAL A 316 -16.40 -4.40 4.78
C VAL A 316 -14.99 -4.02 5.22
N VAL A 317 -14.08 -3.76 4.27
CA VAL A 317 -12.71 -3.33 4.56
C VAL A 317 -12.68 -2.08 5.45
N GLN A 318 -13.44 -1.04 5.13
CA GLN A 318 -13.43 0.20 5.91
C GLN A 318 -14.06 0.06 7.30
N ASN A 319 -15.08 -0.78 7.46
CA ASN A 319 -15.69 -1.06 8.76
C ASN A 319 -14.73 -1.87 9.64
N GLN A 320 -14.20 -2.99 9.15
CA GLN A 320 -13.26 -3.83 9.91
C GLN A 320 -11.98 -3.08 10.31
N LEU A 321 -11.42 -2.28 9.41
CA LEU A 321 -10.28 -1.44 9.75
C LEU A 321 -10.63 -0.36 10.78
N ARG A 322 -11.87 0.14 10.80
CA ARG A 322 -12.31 1.09 11.83
C ARG A 322 -12.40 0.41 13.19
N GLU A 323 -12.95 -0.79 13.28
CA GLU A 323 -12.97 -1.60 14.52
C GLU A 323 -11.54 -1.76 15.05
N LEU A 324 -10.65 -2.32 14.23
CA LEU A 324 -9.25 -2.57 14.60
C LEU A 324 -8.49 -1.31 15.04
N LEU A 325 -8.66 -0.20 14.33
CA LEU A 325 -7.90 1.04 14.57
C LEU A 325 -8.51 1.96 15.63
N THR A 326 -9.73 1.72 16.10
CA THR A 326 -10.38 2.58 17.10
C THR A 326 -10.67 1.89 18.42
N GLU A 327 -10.83 0.57 18.43
CA GLU A 327 -11.22 -0.17 19.64
C GLU A 327 -10.02 -0.76 20.37
N TYR A 328 -8.92 -1.04 19.67
CA TYR A 328 -7.74 -1.71 20.23
C TYR A 328 -6.63 -0.73 20.67
N GLY A 329 -6.89 0.57 20.65
CA GLY A 329 -5.89 1.61 20.88
C GLY A 329 -4.93 1.76 19.69
N GLN A 330 -3.76 2.37 19.91
CA GLN A 330 -2.81 2.58 18.81
C GLN A 330 -2.32 1.24 18.23
N ILE A 331 -2.54 1.06 16.93
CA ILE A 331 -1.87 0.07 16.08
C ILE A 331 -0.74 0.81 15.34
N ASP A 332 0.50 0.43 15.61
CA ASP A 332 1.68 1.14 15.12
C ASP A 332 1.97 0.84 13.64
N TYR A 333 1.74 -0.41 13.22
CA TYR A 333 2.06 -0.91 11.88
C TYR A 333 0.92 -1.75 11.29
N LEU A 334 0.52 -1.45 10.06
CA LEU A 334 -0.54 -2.18 9.37
C LEU A 334 0.01 -2.75 8.06
N TRP A 335 -0.02 -4.07 7.95
CA TRP A 335 0.50 -4.82 6.82
C TRP A 335 -0.68 -5.32 5.99
N PHE A 336 -0.81 -4.84 4.76
CA PHE A 336 -1.88 -5.23 3.85
C PHE A 336 -1.44 -6.23 2.81
N ASP A 337 -2.37 -7.09 2.42
CA ASP A 337 -2.18 -8.08 1.36
C ASP A 337 -3.36 -8.16 0.41
N GLY A 338 -3.12 -8.70 -0.77
CA GLY A 338 -4.12 -9.02 -1.79
C GLY A 338 -4.41 -7.90 -2.77
N TRP A 339 -4.10 -6.64 -2.46
CA TRP A 339 -4.24 -5.53 -3.40
C TRP A 339 -3.32 -5.70 -4.61
N GLY A 340 -3.83 -5.42 -5.81
CA GLY A 340 -3.05 -5.36 -7.04
C GLY A 340 -2.79 -6.70 -7.72
N TRP A 341 -2.82 -7.82 -6.99
CA TRP A 341 -2.60 -9.17 -7.54
C TRP A 341 -3.81 -10.11 -7.41
N HIS A 342 -4.67 -9.93 -6.40
CA HIS A 342 -5.96 -10.62 -6.28
C HIS A 342 -7.16 -9.68 -6.30
N VAL A 343 -7.04 -8.52 -5.66
CA VAL A 343 -8.07 -7.49 -5.63
C VAL A 343 -7.58 -6.26 -6.41
N PRO A 344 -8.11 -6.00 -7.60
CA PRO A 344 -7.75 -4.83 -8.37
C PRO A 344 -8.08 -3.52 -7.63
N TYR A 345 -7.23 -2.51 -7.79
CA TYR A 345 -7.49 -1.17 -7.23
C TYR A 345 -8.74 -0.51 -7.80
N SER A 346 -9.21 -0.96 -8.97
CA SER A 346 -10.49 -0.57 -9.56
C SER A 346 -11.70 -1.14 -8.80
N GLN A 347 -11.55 -2.26 -8.09
CA GLN A 347 -12.60 -2.87 -7.27
C GLN A 347 -12.60 -2.33 -5.84
N ILE A 348 -11.44 -2.30 -5.19
CA ILE A 348 -11.27 -1.64 -3.88
C ILE A 348 -10.22 -0.53 -4.02
N PRO A 349 -10.66 0.73 -4.20
CA PRO A 349 -9.75 1.86 -4.32
C PRO A 349 -8.91 2.05 -3.05
N TYR A 350 -7.59 2.14 -3.23
CA TYR A 350 -6.65 2.32 -2.12
C TYR A 350 -6.82 3.67 -1.42
N GLN A 351 -6.91 4.78 -2.18
CA GLN A 351 -6.86 6.13 -1.62
C GLN A 351 -7.98 6.42 -0.60
N PRO A 352 -9.26 6.08 -0.84
CA PRO A 352 -10.31 6.28 0.17
C PRO A 352 -10.08 5.51 1.48
N VAL A 353 -9.56 4.28 1.40
CA VAL A 353 -9.20 3.47 2.59
C VAL A 353 -8.03 4.13 3.32
N ARG A 354 -6.99 4.52 2.58
CA ARG A 354 -5.81 5.22 3.10
C ARG A 354 -6.16 6.54 3.79
N ASP A 355 -7.01 7.34 3.19
CA ASP A 355 -7.47 8.62 3.76
C ASP A 355 -8.24 8.40 5.06
N MET A 356 -9.04 7.32 5.12
CA MET A 356 -9.73 6.94 6.36
C MET A 356 -8.73 6.59 7.46
N ILE A 357 -7.75 5.72 7.18
CA ILE A 357 -6.71 5.33 8.14
C ILE A 357 -5.98 6.57 8.65
N ARG A 358 -5.56 7.47 7.75
CA ARG A 358 -4.87 8.72 8.14
C ARG A 358 -5.73 9.63 9.02
N ARG A 359 -7.05 9.64 8.86
CA ARG A 359 -7.96 10.40 9.73
C ARG A 359 -8.13 9.78 11.11
N ILE A 360 -8.31 8.46 11.20
CA ILE A 360 -8.68 7.78 12.46
C ILE A 360 -7.47 7.29 13.27
N SER A 361 -6.38 6.95 12.60
CA SER A 361 -5.11 6.53 13.21
C SER A 361 -3.93 7.15 12.44
N PRO A 362 -3.70 8.47 12.59
CA PRO A 362 -2.66 9.20 11.85
C PRO A 362 -1.25 8.66 12.09
N ASN A 363 -1.07 7.96 13.21
CA ASN A 363 0.18 7.38 13.66
C ASN A 363 0.42 5.94 13.16
N THR A 364 -0.51 5.32 12.43
CA THR A 364 -0.24 4.00 11.83
C THR A 364 0.66 4.17 10.60
N VAL A 365 1.74 3.39 10.55
CA VAL A 365 2.54 3.20 9.34
C VAL A 365 1.90 2.07 8.54
N VAL A 366 1.69 2.29 7.25
CA VAL A 366 1.03 1.31 6.38
C VAL A 366 2.03 0.70 5.41
N ALA A 367 2.08 -0.61 5.38
CA ALA A 367 2.81 -1.40 4.41
C ALA A 367 1.81 -2.17 3.55
N ASN A 368 2.00 -2.22 2.23
CA ASN A 368 1.11 -2.92 1.32
C ASN A 368 1.89 -3.85 0.39
N ASN A 369 1.58 -5.15 0.44
CA ASN A 369 2.20 -6.19 -0.36
C ASN A 369 1.51 -6.32 -1.72
N ASP A 370 1.77 -5.37 -2.61
CA ASP A 370 1.24 -5.39 -3.98
C ASP A 370 2.31 -5.77 -5.04
N HIS A 371 3.52 -6.08 -4.59
CA HIS A 371 4.68 -6.45 -5.41
C HIS A 371 5.08 -5.42 -6.48
N ARG A 372 4.72 -4.13 -6.32
CA ARG A 372 5.05 -3.07 -7.29
C ARG A 372 6.33 -2.32 -6.99
N GLY A 373 6.81 -2.35 -5.74
CA GLY A 373 8.04 -1.62 -5.33
C GLY A 373 7.93 -0.09 -5.40
N THR A 374 6.70 0.45 -5.38
CA THR A 374 6.42 1.90 -5.45
C THR A 374 5.87 2.41 -4.12
N LEU A 375 5.85 3.72 -3.91
CA LEU A 375 5.25 4.40 -2.74
C LEU A 375 3.79 4.81 -2.99
N LEU A 376 3.24 4.52 -4.16
CA LEU A 376 1.90 4.91 -4.57
C LEU A 376 0.81 4.37 -3.64
N THR A 377 1.06 3.18 -3.08
CA THR A 377 0.09 2.38 -2.32
C THR A 377 0.64 1.99 -0.95
N THR A 378 1.71 2.62 -0.49
CA THR A 378 2.36 2.21 0.77
C THR A 378 3.22 3.31 1.39
N ASP A 379 3.42 3.26 2.71
CA ASP A 379 4.50 3.98 3.38
C ASP A 379 5.83 3.21 3.41
N VAL A 380 5.75 1.86 3.42
CA VAL A 380 6.89 0.93 3.52
C VAL A 380 6.75 -0.12 2.43
N ILE A 381 7.78 -0.27 1.60
CA ILE A 381 7.76 -1.27 0.51
C ILE A 381 8.02 -2.65 1.11
N ILE A 382 7.16 -3.61 0.81
CA ILE A 382 7.35 -5.00 1.25
C ILE A 382 8.19 -5.76 0.22
N TYR A 383 9.09 -6.58 0.74
CA TYR A 383 9.79 -7.66 0.04
C TYR A 383 9.47 -8.96 0.78
N GLU A 384 8.66 -9.81 0.15
CA GLU A 384 8.40 -11.16 0.64
C GLU A 384 9.62 -12.03 0.29
N VAL A 385 10.55 -12.19 1.22
CA VAL A 385 11.86 -12.81 0.99
C VAL A 385 11.78 -14.21 0.36
N PRO A 386 10.85 -15.10 0.76
CA PRO A 386 10.67 -16.39 0.10
C PRO A 386 10.28 -16.32 -1.38
N VAL A 387 9.67 -15.23 -1.84
CA VAL A 387 9.14 -15.04 -3.20
C VAL A 387 10.06 -14.14 -4.03
N GLU A 388 10.46 -13.00 -3.47
CA GLU A 388 11.18 -11.92 -4.15
C GLU A 388 12.68 -11.92 -3.85
N GLY A 389 13.11 -12.66 -2.82
CA GLY A 389 14.46 -12.60 -2.29
C GLY A 389 14.68 -11.39 -1.37
N MET A 390 15.91 -11.26 -0.87
CA MET A 390 16.27 -10.15 0.01
C MET A 390 16.22 -8.81 -0.76
N PRO A 391 15.76 -7.73 -0.10
CA PRO A 391 15.80 -6.41 -0.72
C PRO A 391 17.24 -5.95 -1.02
N PRO A 392 17.41 -4.97 -1.93
CA PRO A 392 18.70 -4.38 -2.21
C PRO A 392 19.35 -3.80 -0.94
N ALA A 393 20.65 -4.06 -0.77
CA ALA A 393 21.42 -3.61 0.40
C ALA A 393 21.48 -2.08 0.57
N THR A 394 21.16 -1.30 -0.48
CA THR A 394 21.05 0.15 -0.40
C THR A 394 19.71 0.59 -1.01
N ASN A 395 18.93 1.34 -0.24
CA ASN A 395 17.68 1.93 -0.70
C ASN A 395 17.39 3.20 0.10
N ALA A 396 16.87 4.23 -0.55
CA ALA A 396 16.44 5.46 0.10
C ALA A 396 15.00 5.39 0.65
N ARG A 397 14.25 4.34 0.28
CA ARG A 397 12.88 4.08 0.71
C ARG A 397 12.85 3.09 1.88
N PRO A 398 11.92 3.25 2.83
CA PRO A 398 11.74 2.31 3.92
C PRO A 398 11.20 0.98 3.38
N ILE A 399 11.81 -0.12 3.82
CA ILE A 399 11.47 -1.47 3.39
C ILE A 399 11.11 -2.36 4.58
N ASP A 400 10.22 -3.31 4.33
CA ASP A 400 9.95 -4.49 5.16
C ASP A 400 10.46 -5.73 4.43
N ALA A 401 11.45 -6.41 5.00
CA ALA A 401 11.90 -7.72 4.54
C ALA A 401 11.21 -8.80 5.37
N SER A 402 10.07 -9.28 4.88
CA SER A 402 9.27 -10.32 5.54
C SER A 402 9.78 -11.70 5.15
N ASP A 403 10.16 -12.54 6.11
CA ASP A 403 10.71 -13.88 5.89
C ASP A 403 10.12 -14.90 6.88
N THR A 404 10.33 -16.19 6.64
CA THR A 404 9.78 -17.28 7.46
C THR A 404 10.84 -17.94 8.32
N MET A 405 10.56 -18.25 9.58
CA MET A 405 11.51 -18.97 10.44
C MET A 405 11.63 -20.45 10.10
N ASP A 406 10.65 -21.02 9.40
CA ASP A 406 10.55 -22.43 9.07
C ASP A 406 11.45 -22.84 7.88
N THR A 407 12.09 -24.02 7.94
CA THR A 407 12.91 -24.57 6.84
C THR A 407 12.12 -24.87 5.58
N ASN A 408 10.82 -25.18 5.69
CA ASN A 408 9.94 -25.41 4.55
C ASN A 408 9.31 -24.12 4.01
N ARG A 409 9.73 -22.97 4.53
CA ARG A 409 9.25 -21.63 4.14
C ARG A 409 7.73 -21.47 4.30
N THR A 410 7.14 -22.11 5.30
CA THR A 410 5.71 -21.95 5.61
C THR A 410 5.42 -20.72 6.46
N TRP A 411 4.26 -20.10 6.23
CA TRP A 411 3.75 -18.98 7.01
C TRP A 411 2.98 -19.50 8.24
N PHE A 412 2.00 -20.37 8.04
CA PHE A 412 1.25 -20.99 9.14
C PHE A 412 1.90 -22.27 9.64
N ASN A 413 1.78 -22.54 10.94
CA ASN A 413 2.10 -23.84 11.51
C ASN A 413 1.07 -24.88 11.04
N THR A 414 1.51 -25.82 10.22
CA THR A 414 0.68 -26.84 9.59
C THR A 414 1.46 -28.16 9.52
N THR A 415 0.83 -29.21 9.00
CA THR A 415 1.52 -30.49 8.77
C THR A 415 2.67 -30.41 7.76
N SER A 416 2.77 -29.34 6.96
CA SER A 416 3.90 -29.11 6.05
C SER A 416 5.00 -28.25 6.65
N THR A 417 4.83 -27.72 7.86
CA THR A 417 5.85 -26.94 8.56
C THR A 417 6.98 -27.86 9.00
N GLY A 418 8.21 -27.44 8.75
CA GLY A 418 9.44 -28.12 9.16
C GLY A 418 10.00 -27.58 10.47
N GLU A 419 11.33 -27.62 10.56
CA GLU A 419 12.09 -27.20 11.74
C GLU A 419 12.47 -25.73 11.66
N PRO A 420 12.80 -25.07 12.78
CA PRO A 420 13.29 -23.70 12.72
C PRO A 420 14.66 -23.63 12.01
N ARG A 421 14.82 -22.66 11.10
CA ARG A 421 16.09 -22.32 10.42
C ARG A 421 17.17 -21.92 11.43
N SER A 422 18.43 -22.24 11.12
CA SER A 422 19.56 -22.07 12.03
C SER A 422 19.71 -20.63 12.51
N THR A 423 20.27 -20.44 13.71
CA THR A 423 20.55 -19.11 14.27
C THR A 423 21.37 -18.26 13.31
N ALA A 424 22.43 -18.84 12.72
CA ALA A 424 23.29 -18.14 11.76
C ALA A 424 22.52 -17.66 10.52
N ASP A 425 21.64 -18.49 9.95
CA ASP A 425 20.84 -18.10 8.80
C ASP A 425 19.88 -16.93 9.11
N ILE A 426 19.26 -16.95 10.30
CA ILE A 426 18.37 -15.88 10.75
C ILE A 426 19.15 -14.58 11.01
N THR A 427 20.26 -14.64 11.75
CA THR A 427 21.06 -13.46 12.09
C THR A 427 21.75 -12.86 10.87
N ASP A 428 22.19 -13.70 9.91
CA ASP A 428 22.77 -13.23 8.65
C ASP A 428 21.73 -12.50 7.80
N ASN A 429 20.50 -13.00 7.72
CA ASN A 429 19.43 -12.32 7.00
C ASN A 429 18.98 -11.03 7.69
N LEU A 430 18.90 -11.02 9.02
CA LEU A 430 18.68 -9.81 9.80
C LEU A 430 19.76 -8.75 9.50
N ALA A 431 21.04 -9.14 9.52
CA ALA A 431 22.14 -8.24 9.21
C ALA A 431 22.07 -7.71 7.76
N LYS A 432 21.73 -8.57 6.79
CA LYS A 432 21.56 -8.16 5.38
C LYS A 432 20.40 -7.17 5.20
N ALA A 433 19.24 -7.41 5.82
CA ALA A 433 18.11 -6.49 5.77
C ALA A 433 18.47 -5.14 6.39
N THR A 434 19.01 -5.16 7.60
CA THR A 434 19.25 -3.96 8.41
C THR A 434 20.48 -3.15 7.98
N ALA A 435 21.41 -3.74 7.22
CA ALA A 435 22.46 -3.01 6.51
C ALA A 435 21.88 -2.02 5.48
N GLY A 436 20.68 -2.31 4.96
CA GLY A 436 19.89 -1.39 4.16
C GLY A 436 18.89 -0.59 4.99
N ASN A 437 18.03 0.15 4.30
CA ASN A 437 16.89 0.83 4.92
C ASN A 437 15.69 -0.12 5.06
N ALA A 438 15.93 -1.34 5.57
CA ALA A 438 14.91 -2.34 5.80
C ALA A 438 14.81 -2.74 7.28
N LEU A 439 13.60 -3.07 7.70
CA LEU A 439 13.35 -3.89 8.88
C LEU A 439 13.30 -5.36 8.45
N PHE A 440 13.54 -6.28 9.38
CA PHE A 440 13.38 -7.71 9.16
C PHE A 440 12.19 -8.21 9.97
N LEU A 441 11.17 -8.74 9.29
CA LEU A 441 9.94 -9.24 9.90
C LEU A 441 9.92 -10.76 9.79
N LEU A 442 10.31 -11.44 10.87
CA LEU A 442 10.48 -12.90 10.86
C LEU A 442 9.20 -13.60 11.33
N ASN A 443 8.61 -14.41 10.46
CA ASN A 443 7.40 -15.14 10.75
C ASN A 443 7.63 -16.36 11.63
N VAL A 444 6.79 -16.51 12.66
CA VAL A 444 6.72 -17.66 13.57
C VAL A 444 5.26 -18.02 13.80
N GLY A 445 4.75 -19.07 13.14
CA GLY A 445 3.37 -19.51 13.30
C GLY A 445 3.12 -20.25 14.63
N PRO A 446 2.18 -19.80 15.48
CA PRO A 446 1.69 -20.60 16.60
C PRO A 446 0.95 -21.87 16.11
N ASP A 447 1.04 -22.94 16.89
CA ASP A 447 0.37 -24.21 16.62
C ASP A 447 -1.12 -24.19 17.05
N LYS A 448 -1.82 -25.32 16.90
CA LYS A 448 -3.24 -25.45 17.24
C LYS A 448 -3.57 -25.18 18.71
N SER A 449 -2.61 -25.28 19.62
CA SER A 449 -2.82 -24.91 21.03
C SER A 449 -2.87 -23.39 21.23
N GLY A 450 -2.44 -22.62 20.23
CA GLY A 450 -2.28 -21.17 20.32
C GLY A 450 -0.96 -20.75 20.97
N ARG A 451 0.07 -21.61 20.89
CA ARG A 451 1.41 -21.37 21.43
C ARG A 451 2.45 -21.50 20.33
N ILE A 452 3.56 -20.79 20.45
CA ILE A 452 4.72 -21.03 19.60
C ILE A 452 5.33 -22.38 20.02
N PRO A 453 5.62 -23.29 19.07
CA PRO A 453 6.26 -24.57 19.37
C PRO A 453 7.58 -24.39 20.14
N GLN A 454 7.87 -25.30 21.07
CA GLN A 454 8.96 -25.14 22.03
C GLN A 454 10.36 -25.04 21.36
N ASN A 455 10.62 -25.82 20.31
CA ASN A 455 11.84 -25.74 19.50
C ASN A 455 12.01 -24.37 18.80
N TYR A 456 10.91 -23.73 18.39
CA TYR A 456 10.94 -22.37 17.84
C TYR A 456 11.23 -21.33 18.93
N VAL A 457 10.64 -21.48 20.13
CA VAL A 457 10.94 -20.62 21.29
C VAL A 457 12.42 -20.71 21.68
N GLU A 458 12.99 -21.92 21.66
CA GLU A 458 14.42 -22.14 21.95
C GLU A 458 15.31 -21.48 20.90
N ARG A 459 15.00 -21.64 19.61
CA ARG A 459 15.74 -20.97 18.54
C ARG A 459 15.63 -19.44 18.62
N LEU A 460 14.49 -18.88 19.02
CA LEU A 460 14.34 -17.44 19.23
C LEU A 460 15.28 -16.91 20.33
N LYS A 461 15.45 -17.66 21.42
CA LYS A 461 16.43 -17.33 22.47
C LYS A 461 17.87 -17.40 21.96
N GLU A 462 18.20 -18.40 21.14
CA GLU A 462 19.51 -18.51 20.51
C GLU A 462 19.78 -17.31 19.58
N VAL A 463 18.78 -16.87 18.81
CA VAL A 463 18.86 -15.66 17.96
C VAL A 463 19.10 -14.41 18.81
N GLY A 464 18.33 -14.21 19.88
CA GLY A 464 18.53 -13.05 20.75
C GLY A 464 19.87 -13.05 21.50
N ALA A 465 20.42 -14.23 21.81
CA ALA A 465 21.75 -14.35 22.41
C ALA A 465 22.90 -14.09 21.41
N ALA A 466 22.63 -14.17 20.11
CA ALA A 466 23.60 -13.97 19.03
C ALA A 466 23.53 -12.60 18.35
N SER A 467 22.49 -11.80 18.63
CA SER A 467 22.18 -10.53 17.94
C SER A 467 22.65 -9.29 18.69
#